data_AF-A0A7S3CKW0-F1
#
_entry.id   AF-A0A7S3CKW0-F1
#
_cell.length_a   1.000
_cell.length_b   1.000
_cell.length_c   1.000
_cell.angle_alpha   90.00
_cell.angle_beta   90.00
_cell.angle_gamma   90.00
#
_symmetry.space_group_name_H-M   'P 1'
#
loop_
_entity.id
_entity.type
_entity.pdbx_description
1 polymer ?
#
loop_
_entity_poly.entity_id
_entity_poly.type
_entity_poly.pdbx_seq_one_letter_code
_entity_poly.pdbx_strand_id
1 'polypeptide(L)'
;SIDKKDEVFELKDRYIREIPYPNSVVFETASLFLVSNYLYHVNVYKRNRNYLSFGAFMLINAFTSFNLVEMVNPSVRRFYAAHVNNIQEDHHRTQINSIYRRSVYKY
;
A
#
# COMPACT_ATOMS: atom_id res chain seq x y z
N SER A 1 27.58 -2.15 -32.51
CA SER A 1 26.51 -1.22 -32.14
C SER A 1 25.67 -1.92 -31.09
N ILE A 2 26.02 -1.74 -29.81
CA ILE A 2 25.18 -2.23 -28.71
C ILE A 2 23.91 -1.39 -28.78
N ASP A 3 22.78 -2.05 -29.01
CA ASP A 3 21.52 -1.38 -29.30
C ASP A 3 21.07 -0.65 -28.04
N LYS A 4 20.64 0.61 -28.15
CA LYS A 4 20.17 1.43 -27.00
C LYS A 4 19.05 0.73 -26.22
N LYS A 5 18.38 -0.25 -26.83
CA LYS A 5 17.40 -1.12 -26.19
C LYS A 5 17.99 -2.00 -25.10
N ASP A 6 19.21 -2.49 -25.27
CA ASP A 6 19.87 -3.39 -24.32
C ASP A 6 20.30 -2.63 -23.05
N GLU A 7 20.79 -1.39 -23.18
CA GLU A 7 21.09 -0.50 -22.05
C GLU A 7 19.83 -0.12 -21.24
N VAL A 8 18.72 0.18 -21.93
CA VAL A 8 17.44 0.50 -21.25
C VAL A 8 16.87 -0.72 -20.54
N PHE A 9 17.07 -1.92 -21.12
CA PHE A 9 16.64 -3.18 -20.50
C PHE A 9 17.47 -3.50 -19.26
N GLU A 10 18.79 -3.38 -19.31
CA GLU A 10 19.66 -3.59 -18.14
C GLU A 10 19.41 -2.57 -17.01
N LEU A 11 19.15 -1.31 -17.35
CA LEU A 11 18.84 -0.27 -16.37
C LEU A 11 17.50 -0.54 -15.67
N LYS A 12 16.48 -1.00 -16.41
CA LYS A 12 15.22 -1.47 -15.83
C LYS A 12 15.44 -2.66 -14.89
N ASP A 13 16.22 -3.65 -15.33
CA ASP A 13 16.47 -4.87 -14.56
C ASP A 13 17.27 -4.63 -13.27
N ARG A 14 18.11 -3.59 -13.24
CA ARG A 14 18.77 -3.11 -12.02
C ARG A 14 17.79 -2.35 -11.12
N TYR A 15 16.98 -1.46 -11.69
CA TYR A 15 16.01 -0.67 -10.93
C TYR A 15 14.92 -1.52 -10.26
N ILE A 16 14.49 -2.61 -10.90
CA ILE A 16 13.49 -3.55 -10.36
C ILE A 16 14.05 -4.33 -9.16
N ARG A 17 15.34 -4.70 -9.19
CA ARG A 17 15.99 -5.46 -8.11
C ARG A 17 16.34 -4.62 -6.89
N GLU A 18 16.40 -3.30 -7.02
CA GLU A 18 16.87 -2.39 -5.96
C GLU A 18 15.76 -1.73 -5.13
N ILE A 19 14.48 -1.90 -5.47
CA ILE A 19 13.38 -1.33 -4.68
C ILE A 19 12.91 -2.38 -3.66
N PRO A 20 13.34 -2.33 -2.38
CA PRO A 20 12.85 -3.23 -1.36
C PRO A 20 11.38 -2.93 -1.04
N TYR A 21 10.66 -3.94 -0.54
CA TYR A 21 9.32 -3.74 -0.03
C TYR A 21 9.37 -2.74 1.15
N PRO A 22 8.49 -1.72 1.17
CA PRO A 22 8.56 -0.66 2.16
C PRO A 22 8.21 -1.19 3.57
N ASN A 23 9.18 -1.14 4.48
CA ASN A 23 9.01 -1.55 5.89
C ASN A 23 7.91 -0.77 6.64
N SER A 24 7.55 0.43 6.17
CA SER A 24 6.47 1.24 6.76
C SER A 24 5.11 0.55 6.70
N VAL A 25 4.89 -0.34 5.72
CA VAL A 25 3.63 -1.09 5.56
C VAL A 25 3.33 -1.97 6.77
N VAL A 26 4.37 -2.56 7.37
CA VAL A 26 4.21 -3.41 8.55
C VAL A 26 3.68 -2.57 9.72
N PHE A 27 4.26 -1.40 9.94
CA PHE A 27 3.83 -0.47 10.98
C PHE A 27 2.43 0.09 10.73
N GLU A 28 2.12 0.50 9.50
CA GLU A 28 0.80 1.00 9.11
C GLU A 28 -0.27 -0.09 9.29
N THR A 29 0.02 -1.32 8.87
CA THR A 29 -0.89 -2.47 8.99
C THR A 29 -1.14 -2.81 10.45
N ALA A 30 -0.08 -2.88 11.26
CA ALA A 30 -0.19 -3.15 12.69
C ALA A 30 -1.00 -2.07 13.42
N SER A 31 -0.80 -0.80 13.05
CA SER A 31 -1.54 0.33 13.61
C SER A 31 -3.03 0.24 13.28
N LEU A 32 -3.38 0.03 12.01
CA LEU A 32 -4.77 -0.15 11.56
C LEU A 32 -5.45 -1.35 12.24
N PHE A 33 -4.74 -2.47 12.32
CA PHE A 33 -5.22 -3.68 12.98
C PHE A 33 -5.55 -3.42 14.45
N LEU A 34 -4.60 -2.84 15.21
CA LEU A 34 -4.76 -2.57 16.64
C LEU A 34 -5.88 -1.56 16.91
N VAL A 35 -5.94 -0.46 16.17
CA VAL A 35 -6.98 0.56 16.32
C VAL A 35 -8.36 -0.03 16.06
N SER A 36 -8.51 -0.79 14.97
CA SER A 36 -9.79 -1.41 14.61
C SER A 36 -10.23 -2.45 15.64
N ASN A 37 -9.29 -3.26 16.15
CA ASN A 37 -9.57 -4.22 17.23
C ASN A 37 -9.95 -3.53 18.54
N TYR A 38 -9.28 -2.44 18.90
CA TYR A 38 -9.61 -1.67 20.09
C TYR A 38 -11.03 -1.09 20.00
N LEU A 39 -11.37 -0.48 18.85
CA LEU A 39 -12.71 0.06 18.62
C LEU A 39 -13.79 -1.02 18.67
N TYR A 40 -13.56 -2.17 18.04
CA TYR A 40 -14.50 -3.28 18.10
C TYR A 40 -14.63 -3.85 19.53
N HIS A 41 -13.51 -3.95 20.24
CA HIS A 41 -13.50 -4.46 21.61
C HIS A 41 -14.35 -3.58 22.55
N VAL A 42 -14.15 -2.27 22.49
CA VAL A 42 -14.86 -1.29 23.33
C VAL A 42 -16.35 -1.22 22.98
N ASN A 43 -16.70 -1.22 21.70
CA ASN A 43 -18.07 -0.97 21.26
C ASN A 43 -18.96 -2.22 21.17
N VAL A 44 -18.39 -3.36 20.79
CA VAL A 44 -19.16 -4.58 20.47
C VAL A 44 -18.87 -5.67 21.50
N TYR A 45 -17.61 -6.05 21.65
CA TYR A 45 -17.25 -7.20 22.48
C TYR A 45 -17.54 -6.95 23.97
N LYS A 46 -17.26 -5.76 24.50
CA LYS A 46 -17.58 -5.43 25.91
C LYS A 46 -19.07 -5.58 26.24
N ARG A 47 -19.95 -5.35 25.25
CA ARG A 47 -21.42 -5.46 25.40
C ARG A 47 -21.91 -6.89 25.22
N ASN A 48 -21.41 -7.59 24.19
CA ASN A 48 -21.95 -8.89 23.78
C ASN A 48 -21.18 -10.09 24.38
N ARG A 49 -19.93 -9.90 24.83
CA ARG A 49 -19.00 -10.92 25.34
C ARG A 49 -18.89 -12.18 24.46
N ASN A 50 -19.11 -12.04 23.16
CA ASN A 50 -19.04 -13.14 22.20
C ASN A 50 -17.61 -13.28 21.68
N TYR A 51 -16.90 -14.27 22.21
CA TYR A 51 -15.51 -14.59 21.85
C TYR A 51 -15.35 -15.06 20.40
N LEU A 52 -16.33 -15.81 19.86
CA LEU A 52 -16.28 -16.30 18.49
C LEU A 52 -16.38 -15.15 17.49
N SER A 53 -17.32 -14.23 17.69
CA SER A 53 -17.46 -13.04 16.84
C SER A 53 -16.24 -12.14 16.95
N PHE A 54 -15.62 -12.02 18.14
CA PHE A 54 -14.38 -11.28 18.30
C PHE A 54 -13.20 -11.92 17.55
N GLY A 55 -13.04 -13.25 17.64
CA GLY A 55 -12.03 -13.99 16.89
C GLY A 55 -12.20 -13.86 15.37
N ALA A 56 -13.43 -14.02 14.88
CA ALA A 56 -13.74 -13.84 13.46
C ALA A 56 -13.43 -12.41 12.99
N PHE A 57 -13.78 -11.40 13.79
CA PHE A 57 -13.44 -10.01 13.50
C PHE A 57 -11.92 -9.81 13.42
N MET A 58 -11.15 -10.34 14.37
CA MET A 58 -9.69 -10.21 14.34
C MET A 58 -9.08 -10.79 13.06
N LEU A 59 -9.54 -11.97 12.61
CA LEU A 59 -9.04 -12.59 11.38
C LEU A 59 -9.34 -11.75 10.14
N ILE A 60 -10.60 -11.30 10.00
CA ILE A 60 -11.01 -10.44 8.88
C ILE A 60 -10.23 -9.13 8.93
N ASN A 61 -10.12 -8.52 10.11
CA ASN A 61 -9.42 -7.26 10.31
C ASN A 61 -7.92 -7.37 9.97
N ALA A 62 -7.25 -8.49 10.30
CA ALA A 62 -5.85 -8.72 9.92
C ALA A 62 -5.68 -8.72 8.39
N PHE A 63 -6.54 -9.45 7.68
CA PHE A 63 -6.51 -9.52 6.22
C PHE A 63 -6.84 -8.16 5.59
N THR A 64 -7.92 -7.51 6.03
CA THR A 64 -8.36 -6.23 5.49
C THR A 64 -7.37 -5.12 5.77
N SER A 65 -6.77 -5.06 6.97
CA SER A 65 -5.78 -4.05 7.32
C SER A 65 -4.57 -4.11 6.39
N PHE A 66 -4.07 -5.31 6.10
CA PHE A 66 -2.94 -5.50 5.18
C PHE A 66 -3.29 -5.01 3.77
N ASN A 67 -4.40 -5.51 3.20
CA ASN A 67 -4.83 -5.13 1.84
C ASN A 67 -5.07 -3.61 1.72
N LEU A 68 -5.68 -2.99 2.74
CA LEU A 68 -5.97 -1.57 2.72
C LEU A 68 -4.68 -0.73 2.71
N VAL A 69 -3.69 -1.12 3.51
CA VAL A 69 -2.38 -0.44 3.52
C VAL A 69 -1.68 -0.63 2.17
N GLU A 70 -1.69 -1.83 1.61
CA GLU A 70 -1.10 -2.07 0.28
C GLU A 70 -1.73 -1.21 -0.82
N MET A 71 -3.06 -1.02 -0.79
CA MET A 71 -3.77 -0.22 -1.78
C MET A 71 -3.51 1.29 -1.64
N VAL A 72 -3.35 1.78 -0.41
CA VAL A 72 -3.23 3.22 -0.12
C VAL A 72 -1.78 3.70 -0.13
N ASN A 73 -0.83 2.83 0.23
CA ASN A 73 0.56 3.24 0.39
C ASN A 73 1.25 3.46 -0.98
N PRO A 74 1.69 4.70 -1.28
CA PRO A 74 2.31 5.00 -2.57
C PRO A 74 3.65 4.29 -2.79
N SER A 75 4.37 3.93 -1.71
CA SER A 75 5.62 3.19 -1.80
C SER A 75 5.39 1.75 -2.25
N VAL A 76 4.30 1.11 -1.80
CA VAL A 76 3.88 -0.22 -2.26
C VAL A 76 3.49 -0.18 -3.73
N ARG A 77 2.76 0.88 -4.13
CA ARG A 77 2.41 1.08 -5.53
C ARG A 77 3.65 1.19 -6.44
N ARG A 78 4.69 1.90 -5.99
CA ARG A 78 5.97 2.02 -6.71
C ARG A 78 6.70 0.69 -6.79
N PHE A 79 6.72 -0.08 -5.70
CA PHE A 79 7.27 -1.43 -5.67
C PHE A 79 6.60 -2.33 -6.73
N TYR A 80 5.26 -2.40 -6.73
CA TYR A 80 4.53 -3.20 -7.73
C TYR A 80 4.66 -2.64 -9.15
N ALA A 81 4.68 -1.32 -9.35
CA ALA A 81 4.85 -0.71 -10.65
C ALA A 81 6.23 -1.04 -11.27
N ALA A 82 7.28 -1.10 -10.44
CA ALA A 82 8.59 -1.56 -10.87
C ALA A 82 8.54 -3.03 -11.29
N HIS A 83 8.01 -3.91 -10.44
CA HIS A 83 7.99 -5.36 -10.70
C HIS A 83 7.08 -5.78 -11.87
N VAL A 84 5.99 -5.03 -12.14
CA VAL A 84 5.04 -5.32 -13.24
C VAL A 84 5.37 -4.51 -14.50
N ASN A 85 6.55 -3.88 -14.58
CA ASN A 85 7.00 -3.07 -15.72
C ASN A 85 6.07 -1.89 -16.09
N ASN A 86 5.22 -1.45 -15.15
CA ASN A 86 4.21 -0.40 -15.37
C ASN A 86 4.67 0.99 -14.87
N ILE A 87 5.98 1.24 -14.92
CA ILE A 87 6.62 2.44 -14.37
C ILE A 87 6.14 3.72 -15.06
N GLN A 88 5.84 3.67 -16.36
CA GLN A 88 5.32 4.81 -17.13
C GLN A 88 3.93 5.25 -16.66
N GLU A 89 3.05 4.30 -16.36
CA GLU A 89 1.71 4.56 -15.85
C GLU A 89 1.75 5.14 -14.41
N ASP A 90 2.68 4.67 -13.56
CA ASP A 90 2.85 5.24 -12.21
C ASP A 90 3.36 6.69 -12.24
N HIS A 91 4.28 6.99 -13.16
CA HIS A 91 4.74 8.36 -13.40
C HIS A 91 3.59 9.26 -13.88
N HIS A 92 2.77 8.79 -14.82
CA HIS A 92 1.61 9.52 -15.33
C HIS A 92 0.59 9.80 -14.21
N ARG A 93 0.26 8.81 -13.38
CA ARG A 93 -0.66 8.97 -12.22
C ARG A 93 -0.13 9.95 -11.18
N THR A 94 1.18 9.97 -10.96
CA THR A 94 1.82 10.89 -10.02
C THR A 94 1.74 12.33 -10.51
N GLN A 95 1.94 12.55 -11.82
CA GLN A 95 1.78 13.87 -12.44
C GLN A 95 0.33 14.37 -12.33
N ILE A 96 -0.65 13.54 -12.69
CA ILE A 96 -2.08 13.90 -12.59
C ILE A 96 -2.46 14.24 -11.14
N ASN A 97 -2.08 13.41 -10.17
CA ASN A 97 -2.37 13.68 -8.76
C ASN A 97 -1.72 14.99 -8.27
N SER A 98 -0.53 15.34 -8.75
CA SER A 98 0.13 16.60 -8.38
C SER A 98 -0.61 17.82 -8.95
N ILE A 99 -1.12 17.70 -10.19
CA ILE A 99 -1.94 18.74 -10.83
C ILE A 99 -3.25 18.91 -10.09
N TYR A 100 -3.92 17.80 -9.77
CA TYR A 100 -5.20 17.80 -9.04
C TYR A 100 -5.05 18.39 -7.63
N ARG A 101 -3.99 18.04 -6.90
CA ARG A 101 -3.69 18.67 -5.61
C ARG A 101 -3.48 20.17 -5.77
N ARG A 102 -2.70 20.62 -6.76
CA ARG A 102 -2.51 22.06 -7.00
C ARG A 102 -3.80 22.78 -7.38
N SER A 103 -4.73 22.14 -8.08
CA SER A 103 -6.03 22.76 -8.41
C SER A 103 -6.97 22.83 -7.21
N VAL A 104 -6.95 21.83 -6.33
CA VAL A 104 -7.79 21.79 -5.12
C VAL A 104 -7.28 22.73 -4.03
N TYR A 105 -5.97 22.87 -3.86
CA TYR A 105 -5.36 23.74 -2.84
C TYR A 105 -5.07 25.18 -3.32
N LYS A 106 -5.53 25.57 -4.51
CA LYS A 106 -5.56 26.97 -4.96
C LYS A 106 -6.83 27.65 -4.40
N TYR A 107 -6.88 27.84 -3.09
CA TYR A 107 -7.72 28.81 -2.38
C TYR A 107 -6.94 29.30 -1.16
#